data_AF-A0A6G1WUP4-F1
#
_entry.id   AF-A0A6G1WUP4-F1
#
_cell.length_a   1.000
_cell.length_b   1.000
_cell.length_c   1.000
_cell.angle_alpha   90.00
_cell.angle_beta   90.00
_cell.angle_gamma   90.00
#
_symmetry.space_group_name_H-M   'P 1'
#
loop_
_entity.id
_entity.type
_entity.pdbx_description
1 polymer ?
#
loop_
_entity_poly.entity_id
_entity_poly.type
_entity_poly.pdbx_seq_one_letter_code
_entity_poly.pdbx_strand_id
1 'polypeptide(L)'
;MRFRKQVVGVCLMIVCGANISEAGFRDNFSKWSELDNYAKSMYVQGVFDRMTGYSPFDEAAWLAAQRNALTVCALELKLTAQMLHEAVTKHYQDHPVDWGIPPHFVLGTVADRVCLRYINEERSKISLAPWRLGSGSISSHFK
;
A
#
# COMPACT_ATOMS: atom_id res chain seq x y z
N MET A 1 55.18 -51.37 -3.44
CA MET A 1 54.43 -50.11 -3.58
C MET A 1 52.98 -50.46 -3.92
N ARG A 2 52.01 -50.14 -3.05
CA ARG A 2 50.59 -50.52 -3.21
C ARG A 2 49.75 -49.24 -3.03
N PHE A 3 49.35 -48.61 -4.14
CA PHE A 3 48.53 -47.40 -4.12
C PHE A 3 47.07 -47.77 -3.82
N ARG A 4 46.54 -47.29 -2.68
CA ARG A 4 45.11 -47.32 -2.37
C ARG A 4 44.40 -46.28 -3.23
N LYS A 5 43.49 -46.71 -4.10
CA LYS A 5 42.56 -45.82 -4.82
C LYS A 5 41.43 -45.42 -3.85
N GLN A 6 41.39 -44.15 -3.47
CA GLN A 6 40.23 -43.57 -2.79
C GLN A 6 39.17 -43.23 -3.84
N VAL A 7 37.99 -43.82 -3.71
CA VAL A 7 36.80 -43.44 -4.49
C VAL A 7 36.16 -42.29 -3.73
N VAL A 8 36.34 -41.06 -4.23
CA VAL A 8 35.62 -39.89 -3.74
C VAL A 8 34.23 -39.92 -4.38
N GLY A 9 33.23 -40.30 -3.59
CA GLY A 9 31.83 -40.24 -3.96
C GLY A 9 31.37 -38.78 -4.07
N VAL A 10 31.03 -38.35 -5.29
CA VAL A 10 30.42 -37.05 -5.55
C VAL A 10 29.00 -37.07 -4.99
N CYS A 11 28.78 -36.32 -3.91
CA CYS A 11 27.45 -36.09 -3.35
C CYS A 11 26.71 -35.13 -4.29
N LEU A 12 25.80 -35.68 -5.10
CA LEU A 12 24.92 -34.93 -5.99
C LEU A 12 23.96 -34.12 -5.12
N MET A 13 24.33 -32.88 -4.78
CA MET A 13 23.44 -31.95 -4.12
C MET A 13 22.31 -31.59 -5.10
N ILE A 14 21.15 -32.19 -4.87
CA ILE A 14 19.89 -31.78 -5.46
C ILE A 14 19.72 -30.30 -5.11
N VAL A 15 19.92 -29.44 -6.11
CA VAL A 15 19.53 -28.04 -6.06
C VAL A 15 18.01 -28.05 -5.96
N CYS A 16 17.49 -28.04 -4.74
CA CYS A 16 16.13 -27.63 -4.47
C CYS A 16 16.01 -26.25 -5.12
N GLY A 17 15.29 -26.19 -6.24
CA GLY A 17 14.94 -24.94 -6.87
C GLY A 17 14.23 -24.09 -5.83
N ALA A 18 15.00 -23.19 -5.22
CA ALA A 18 14.42 -22.08 -4.50
C ALA A 18 13.62 -21.35 -5.57
N ASN A 19 12.30 -21.58 -5.59
CA ASN A 19 11.40 -20.57 -6.07
C ASN A 19 11.74 -19.37 -5.21
N ILE A 20 12.53 -18.46 -5.77
CA ILE A 20 12.63 -17.11 -5.30
C ILE A 20 11.19 -16.63 -5.45
N SER A 21 10.40 -16.81 -4.38
CA SER A 21 9.19 -16.07 -4.18
C SER A 21 9.69 -14.63 -4.17
N GLU A 22 9.62 -14.00 -5.34
CA GLU A 22 9.71 -12.57 -5.46
C GLU A 22 8.87 -12.06 -4.30
N ALA A 23 9.47 -11.31 -3.37
CA ALA A 23 8.76 -10.62 -2.31
C ALA A 23 7.91 -9.54 -3.00
N GLY A 24 6.91 -10.01 -3.75
CA GLY A 24 6.31 -9.32 -4.85
C GLY A 24 5.45 -8.28 -4.22
N PHE A 25 5.91 -7.04 -4.27
CA PHE A 25 5.09 -5.91 -3.97
C PHE A 25 3.75 -6.14 -4.68
N ARG A 26 2.66 -6.11 -3.91
CA ARG A 26 1.32 -6.26 -4.48
C ARG A 26 1.11 -5.02 -5.33
N ASP A 27 1.05 -5.21 -6.64
CA ASP A 27 1.18 -4.15 -7.64
C ASP A 27 -0.07 -4.01 -8.52
N ASN A 28 -1.07 -4.87 -8.34
CA ASN A 28 -2.31 -4.85 -9.13
C ASN A 28 -3.48 -5.54 -8.40
N PHE A 29 -4.66 -5.47 -9.02
CA PHE A 29 -5.89 -6.08 -8.51
C PHE A 29 -5.84 -7.62 -8.43
N SER A 30 -5.19 -8.31 -9.38
CA SER A 30 -5.09 -9.78 -9.36
C SER A 30 -4.42 -10.25 -8.07
N LYS A 31 -3.22 -9.72 -7.79
CA LYS A 31 -2.46 -10.05 -6.57
C LYS A 31 -3.19 -9.59 -5.29
N TRP A 32 -4.01 -8.54 -5.36
CA TRP A 32 -4.87 -8.11 -4.25
C TRP A 32 -6.01 -9.09 -3.99
N SER A 33 -6.63 -9.60 -5.06
CA SER A 33 -7.81 -10.48 -4.99
C SER A 33 -7.49 -11.85 -4.39
N GLU A 34 -6.25 -12.32 -4.55
CA GLU A 34 -5.73 -13.57 -3.99
C GLU A 34 -5.57 -13.55 -2.46
N LEU A 35 -5.56 -12.36 -1.84
CA LEU A 35 -5.42 -12.23 -0.40
C LEU A 35 -6.75 -12.51 0.32
N ASP A 36 -6.65 -13.23 1.44
CA ASP A 36 -7.75 -13.28 2.41
C ASP A 36 -7.93 -11.93 3.13
N ASN A 37 -9.03 -11.79 3.87
CA ASN A 37 -9.36 -10.52 4.54
C ASN A 37 -8.36 -10.17 5.64
N TYR A 38 -7.71 -11.16 6.26
CA TYR A 38 -6.70 -10.92 7.28
C TYR A 38 -5.44 -10.29 6.66
N ALA A 39 -4.92 -10.89 5.58
CA ALA A 39 -3.76 -10.39 4.85
C ALA A 39 -4.03 -9.00 4.25
N LYS A 40 -5.24 -8.77 3.71
CA LYS A 40 -5.67 -7.44 3.24
C LYS A 40 -5.66 -6.42 4.37
N SER A 41 -6.20 -6.77 5.53
CA SER A 41 -6.23 -5.91 6.73
C SER A 41 -4.82 -5.58 7.22
N MET A 42 -3.91 -6.56 7.27
CA MET A 42 -2.52 -6.33 7.68
C MET A 42 -1.77 -5.45 6.67
N TYR A 43 -2.00 -5.64 5.37
CA TYR A 43 -1.42 -4.81 4.32
C TYR A 43 -1.85 -3.35 4.47
N VAL A 44 -3.15 -3.07 4.56
CA VAL A 44 -3.64 -1.69 4.65
C VAL A 44 -3.24 -1.02 5.95
N GLN A 45 -3.13 -1.77 7.06
CA GLN A 45 -2.58 -1.23 8.32
C GLN A 45 -1.15 -0.75 8.13
N GLY A 46 -0.26 -1.59 7.58
CA GLY A 46 1.14 -1.19 7.38
C GLY A 46 1.30 -0.01 6.41
N VAL A 47 0.47 0.07 5.36
CA VAL A 47 0.47 1.22 4.45
C VAL A 47 -0.09 2.47 5.14
N PHE A 48 -1.19 2.36 5.87
CA PHE A 48 -1.80 3.48 6.56
C PHE A 48 -0.89 4.02 7.68
N ASP A 49 -0.24 3.15 8.44
CA ASP A 49 0.77 3.50 9.45
C ASP A 49 1.92 4.29 8.83
N ARG A 50 2.37 3.91 7.63
CA ARG A 50 3.36 4.68 6.88
C ARG A 50 2.84 6.07 6.47
N MET A 51 1.58 6.17 6.05
CA MET A 51 0.96 7.45 5.66
C MET A 51 0.77 8.38 6.87
N THR A 52 0.51 7.82 8.05
CA THR A 52 0.29 8.59 9.28
C THR A 52 1.55 8.71 10.16
N GLY A 53 2.65 8.06 9.78
CA GLY A 53 3.90 8.03 10.52
C GLY A 53 4.67 9.35 10.45
N TYR A 54 5.38 9.68 11.54
CA TYR A 54 6.26 10.85 11.58
C TYR A 54 7.55 10.59 10.79
N SER A 55 7.95 11.55 9.95
CA SER A 55 9.26 11.56 9.30
C SER A 55 10.24 12.41 10.11
N PRO A 56 11.44 11.90 10.47
CA PRO A 56 12.43 12.66 11.22
C PRO A 56 13.20 13.69 10.38
N PHE A 57 12.95 13.75 9.07
CA PHE A 57 13.59 14.70 8.15
C PHE A 57 12.69 15.91 7.88
N ASP A 58 13.24 16.96 7.26
CA ASP A 58 12.51 18.16 6.82
C ASP A 58 11.38 17.80 5.86
N GLU A 59 10.25 17.40 6.42
CA GLU A 59 9.05 17.05 5.69
C GLU A 59 8.41 18.33 5.15
N ALA A 60 7.98 18.28 3.89
CA ALA A 60 7.25 19.39 3.30
C ALA A 60 5.96 19.65 4.11
N ALA A 61 5.66 20.92 4.41
CA ALA A 61 4.53 21.30 5.26
C ALA A 61 3.18 20.71 4.80
N TRP A 62 2.99 20.54 3.49
CA TRP A 62 1.78 19.94 2.94
C TRP A 62 1.64 18.44 3.23
N LEU A 63 2.75 17.70 3.34
CA LEU A 63 2.78 16.29 3.77
C LEU A 63 2.44 16.19 5.26
N ALA A 64 3.01 17.08 6.08
CA ALA A 64 2.69 17.14 7.50
C ALA A 64 1.19 17.42 7.75
N ALA A 65 0.60 18.35 6.98
CA ALA A 65 -0.83 18.63 7.01
C ALA A 65 -1.67 17.42 6.59
N GLN A 66 -1.26 16.70 5.55
CA GLN A 66 -1.94 15.48 5.10
C GLN A 66 -1.88 14.38 6.17
N ARG A 67 -0.70 14.10 6.75
CA ARG A 67 -0.55 13.16 7.87
C ARG A 67 -1.51 13.49 9.01
N ASN A 68 -1.48 14.74 9.48
CA ASN A 68 -2.32 15.16 10.61
C ASN A 68 -3.80 14.97 10.30
N ALA A 69 -4.22 15.33 9.08
CA ALA A 69 -5.59 15.17 8.64
C ALA A 69 -6.03 13.71 8.57
N LEU A 70 -5.18 12.82 8.05
CA LEU A 70 -5.47 11.39 7.99
C LEU A 70 -5.58 10.78 9.40
N THR A 71 -4.71 11.18 10.33
CA THR A 71 -4.79 10.76 11.73
C THR A 71 -6.10 11.21 12.38
N VAL A 72 -6.46 12.50 12.26
CA VAL A 72 -7.72 13.03 12.81
C VAL A 72 -8.93 12.35 12.18
N CYS A 73 -8.95 12.23 10.85
CA CYS A 73 -10.00 11.56 10.10
C CYS A 73 -10.20 10.10 10.54
N ALA A 74 -9.11 9.36 10.72
CA ALA A 74 -9.16 7.97 11.14
C ALA A 74 -9.77 7.80 12.54
N LEU A 75 -9.42 8.69 13.48
CA LEU A 75 -9.95 8.68 14.84
C LEU A 75 -11.44 9.05 14.86
N GLU A 76 -11.82 10.13 14.19
CA GLU A 76 -13.20 10.64 14.16
C GLU A 76 -14.16 9.68 13.45
N LEU A 77 -13.74 9.11 12.32
CA LEU A 77 -14.55 8.14 11.56
C LEU A 77 -14.40 6.70 12.07
N LYS A 78 -13.56 6.48 13.08
CA LYS A 78 -13.24 5.15 13.64
C LYS A 78 -12.85 4.17 12.53
N LEU A 79 -11.99 4.61 11.61
CA LEU A 79 -11.57 3.80 10.48
C LEU A 79 -10.86 2.54 10.99
N THR A 80 -11.32 1.39 10.51
CA THR A 80 -10.71 0.10 10.81
C THR A 80 -9.94 -0.43 9.61
N ALA A 81 -9.00 -1.35 9.85
CA ALA A 81 -8.32 -2.09 8.78
C ALA A 81 -9.31 -2.79 7.84
N GLN A 82 -10.48 -3.21 8.37
CA GLN A 82 -11.53 -3.80 7.57
C GLN A 82 -12.11 -2.80 6.57
N MET A 83 -12.55 -1.64 7.07
CA MET A 83 -13.12 -0.58 6.23
C MET A 83 -12.14 -0.12 5.15
N LEU A 84 -10.84 0.00 5.49
CA LEU A 84 -9.81 0.42 4.56
C LEU A 84 -9.62 -0.58 3.41
N HIS A 85 -9.53 -1.88 3.70
CA HIS A 85 -9.35 -2.86 2.63
C HIS A 85 -10.62 -3.12 1.81
N GLU A 86 -11.80 -2.98 2.43
CA GLU A 86 -13.07 -3.00 1.73
C GLU A 86 -13.18 -1.81 0.76
N ALA A 87 -12.72 -0.62 1.17
CA ALA A 87 -12.66 0.55 0.30
C ALA A 87 -11.73 0.35 -0.92
N VAL A 88 -10.55 -0.25 -0.72
CA VAL A 88 -9.65 -0.62 -1.82
C VAL A 88 -10.30 -1.63 -2.76
N THR A 89 -10.93 -2.67 -2.20
CA THR A 89 -11.61 -3.70 -3.00
C THR A 89 -12.76 -3.11 -3.81
N LYS A 90 -13.56 -2.25 -3.17
CA LYS A 90 -14.67 -1.54 -3.82
C LYS A 90 -14.17 -0.64 -4.96
N HIS A 91 -13.06 0.07 -4.78
CA HIS A 91 -12.49 0.88 -5.85
C HIS A 91 -12.17 0.06 -7.10
N TYR A 92 -11.51 -1.10 -6.95
CA TYR A 92 -11.22 -1.96 -8.10
C TYR A 92 -12.47 -2.56 -8.74
N GLN A 93 -13.52 -2.83 -7.96
CA GLN A 93 -14.81 -3.30 -8.49
C GLN A 93 -15.53 -2.21 -9.29
N ASP A 94 -15.53 -0.97 -8.78
CA ASP A 94 -16.18 0.17 -9.43
C ASP A 94 -15.38 0.69 -10.64
N HIS A 95 -14.07 0.47 -10.68
CA HIS A 95 -13.16 1.01 -11.70
C HIS A 95 -12.19 -0.03 -12.28
N PRO A 96 -12.64 -0.92 -13.19
CA PRO A 96 -11.77 -1.92 -13.80
C PRO A 96 -10.56 -1.37 -14.57
N VAL A 97 -10.65 -0.13 -15.07
CA VAL A 97 -9.53 0.56 -15.71
C VAL A 97 -8.33 0.77 -14.76
N ASP A 98 -8.57 0.77 -13.45
CA ASP A 98 -7.52 0.97 -12.43
C ASP A 98 -6.92 -0.34 -11.92
N TRP A 99 -7.26 -1.51 -12.51
CA TRP A 99 -6.72 -2.81 -12.05
C TRP A 99 -5.20 -2.91 -12.08
N GLY A 100 -4.52 -2.13 -12.93
CA GLY A 100 -3.06 -2.04 -12.97
C GLY A 100 -2.44 -1.10 -11.94
N ILE A 101 -3.24 -0.36 -11.16
CA ILE A 101 -2.75 0.55 -10.13
C ILE A 101 -2.43 -0.26 -8.86
N PRO A 102 -1.27 -0.06 -8.22
CA PRO A 102 -0.93 -0.75 -6.98
C PRO A 102 -1.90 -0.44 -5.81
N PRO A 103 -2.24 -1.43 -4.95
CA PRO A 103 -3.18 -1.25 -3.84
C PRO A 103 -2.80 -0.15 -2.85
N HIS A 104 -1.51 0.09 -2.58
CA HIS A 104 -1.09 1.19 -1.70
C HIS A 104 -1.47 2.57 -2.27
N PHE A 105 -1.41 2.73 -3.60
CA PHE A 105 -1.78 3.97 -4.28
C PHE A 105 -3.30 4.14 -4.32
N VAL A 106 -4.03 3.04 -4.53
CA VAL A 106 -5.49 3.02 -4.41
C VAL A 106 -5.91 3.40 -2.99
N LEU A 107 -5.29 2.79 -1.96
CA LEU A 107 -5.55 3.10 -0.55
C LEU A 107 -5.33 4.59 -0.26
N GLY A 108 -4.19 5.14 -0.67
CA GLY A 108 -3.90 6.57 -0.55
C GLY A 108 -5.00 7.44 -1.14
N THR A 109 -5.40 7.15 -2.37
CA THR A 109 -6.45 7.91 -3.07
C THR A 109 -7.81 7.81 -2.37
N VAL A 110 -8.24 6.61 -1.98
CA VAL A 110 -9.55 6.46 -1.31
C VAL A 110 -9.55 7.08 0.08
N ALA A 111 -8.44 6.97 0.83
CA ALA A 111 -8.29 7.63 2.11
C ALA A 111 -8.32 9.16 1.97
N ASP A 112 -7.61 9.71 0.99
CA ASP A 112 -7.61 11.16 0.72
C ASP A 112 -9.00 11.66 0.35
N ARG A 113 -9.77 10.90 -0.44
CA ARG A 113 -11.16 11.23 -0.80
C ARG A 113 -12.08 11.23 0.41
N VAL A 114 -12.00 10.20 1.25
CA VAL A 114 -12.79 10.09 2.49
C VAL A 114 -12.43 11.22 3.46
N CYS A 115 -11.14 11.54 3.54
CA CYS A 115 -10.60 12.50 4.50
C CYS A 115 -10.47 13.93 3.96
N LEU A 116 -10.96 14.21 2.75
CA LEU A 116 -10.74 15.49 2.05
C LEU A 116 -11.11 16.72 2.88
N ARG A 117 -12.19 16.63 3.65
CA ARG A 117 -12.61 17.70 4.58
C ARG A 117 -11.49 18.00 5.60
N TYR A 118 -11.03 16.98 6.32
CA TYR A 118 -9.97 17.10 7.31
C TYR A 118 -8.65 17.58 6.69
N ILE A 119 -8.34 17.10 5.48
CA ILE A 119 -7.16 17.54 4.74
C ILE A 119 -7.23 19.04 4.46
N ASN A 120 -8.37 19.54 4.01
CA ASN A 120 -8.55 20.96 3.75
C ASN A 120 -8.56 21.82 5.02
N GLU A 121 -9.04 21.28 6.15
CA GLU A 121 -8.93 21.92 7.46
C GLU A 121 -7.45 22.07 7.87
N GLU A 122 -6.64 21.01 7.82
CA GLU A 122 -5.20 21.10 8.14
C GLU A 122 -4.42 21.99 7.17
N ARG A 123 -4.71 21.94 5.87
CA ARG A 123 -4.09 22.81 4.86
C ARG A 123 -4.34 24.28 5.14
N SER A 124 -5.54 24.63 5.58
CA SER A 124 -5.90 26.03 5.89
C SER A 124 -5.11 26.61 7.07
N LYS A 125 -4.76 25.78 8.06
CA LYS A 125 -3.95 26.21 9.23
C LYS A 125 -2.56 26.70 8.83
N ILE A 126 -2.05 26.22 7.70
CA ILE A 126 -0.75 26.59 7.15
C ILE A 126 -0.87 27.40 5.85
N SER A 127 -2.03 28.04 5.63
CA SER A 127 -2.29 28.93 4.48
C SER A 127 -2.11 28.27 3.11
N LEU A 128 -2.27 26.95 3.02
CA LEU A 128 -2.31 26.24 1.73
C LEU A 128 -3.71 26.29 1.14
N ALA A 129 -3.79 26.44 -0.19
CA ALA A 129 -5.05 26.38 -0.91
C ALA A 129 -5.74 25.01 -0.70
N PRO A 130 -7.09 24.96 -0.65
CA PRO A 130 -7.83 23.71 -0.56
C PRO A 130 -7.45 22.75 -1.69
N TRP A 131 -7.18 21.50 -1.34
CA TRP A 131 -7.03 20.44 -2.31
C TRP A 131 -8.39 20.04 -2.87
N ARG A 132 -8.44 19.87 -4.19
CA ARG A 132 -9.57 19.31 -4.91
C ARG A 132 -9.16 17.96 -5.48
N LEU A 133 -9.79 16.91 -5.01
CA LEU A 133 -9.64 15.57 -5.56
C LEU A 133 -10.73 15.30 -6.57
N GLY A 134 -10.36 14.69 -7.70
CA GLY A 134 -11.34 14.14 -8.61
C GLY A 134 -12.01 12.89 -8.04
N SER A 135 -13.26 12.66 -8.42
CA SER A 135 -14.00 11.44 -8.13
C SER A 135 -13.87 10.43 -9.27
N GLY A 136 -14.14 9.16 -8.98
CA GLY A 136 -14.10 8.08 -9.97
C GLY A 136 -12.74 7.43 -10.16
N SER A 137 -12.42 7.03 -11.39
CA SER A 137 -11.19 6.31 -11.71
C SER A 137 -9.93 7.16 -11.50
N ILE A 138 -8.90 6.56 -10.92
CA ILE A 138 -7.56 7.17 -10.78
C ILE A 138 -6.97 7.48 -12.16
N SER A 139 -7.00 6.50 -13.07
CA SER A 139 -6.44 6.62 -14.42
C SER A 139 -7.14 7.68 -15.28
N SER A 140 -8.37 8.09 -14.93
CA SER A 140 -9.09 9.14 -15.65
C SER A 140 -8.47 10.53 -15.48
N HIS A 141 -7.65 10.74 -14.45
CA HIS A 141 -7.02 12.03 -14.16
C HIS A 141 -5.65 12.23 -14.85
N PHE A 142 -5.13 11.21 -15.53
CA PHE A 142 -3.82 11.23 -16.21
C PHE A 142 -3.93 11.21 -17.75
N LYS A 143 -5.14 11.38 -18.29
CA LYS A 143 -5.38 11.53 -19.73
C LYS A 143 -5.42 13.00 -20.11
#